data_AF-A0A9D1LI94-F1
#
_entry.id   AF-A0A9D1LI94-F1
#
_cell.length_a   1.000
_cell.length_b   1.000
_cell.length_c   1.000
_cell.angle_alpha   90.00
_cell.angle_beta   90.00
_cell.angle_gamma   90.00
#
_symmetry.space_group_name_H-M   'P 1'
#
loop_
_entity.id
_entity.type
_entity.pdbx_description
1 polymer ?
#
loop_
_entity_poly.entity_id
_entity_poly.type
_entity_poly.pdbx_seq_one_letter_code
_entity_poly.pdbx_strand_id
1 'polypeptide(L)' 'MDTKIKLIIDSNPNYKRYLRSNSYWYKTLNRNPQMVDSFIKEVKEKYKLRTQDKINNIMDKIDMLSKFINVLR' A
#
# COMPACT_ATOMS: atom_id res chain seq x y z
N MET A 1 1.89 -8.59 -10.09
CA MET A 1 1.46 -7.64 -9.05
C MET A 1 0.20 -6.98 -9.57
N ASP A 2 -0.86 -6.99 -8.78
CA ASP A 2 -2.13 -6.35 -9.13
C ASP A 2 -1.90 -4.85 -9.46
N THR A 3 -2.56 -4.35 -10.50
CA THR A 3 -2.50 -2.94 -10.90
C THR A 3 -2.92 -2.01 -9.78
N LYS A 4 -3.91 -2.40 -8.97
CA LYS A 4 -4.35 -1.64 -7.79
C LYS A 4 -3.22 -1.49 -6.77
N ILE A 5 -2.46 -2.55 -6.53
CA ILE A 5 -1.31 -2.52 -5.61
C ILE A 5 -0.19 -1.63 -6.14
N LYS A 6 0.10 -1.67 -7.44
CA LYS A 6 1.09 -0.77 -8.06
C LYS A 6 0.70 0.69 -7.85
N LEU A 7 -0.56 1.05 -8.08
CA LEU A 7 -1.07 2.41 -7.88
C LEU A 7 -0.94 2.84 -6.41
N ILE A 8 -1.25 1.96 -5.45
CA ILE A 8 -1.04 2.25 -4.02
C ILE A 8 0.44 2.51 -3.72
N ILE A 9 1.34 1.67 -4.20
CA ILE A 9 2.78 1.83 -3.98
C ILE A 9 3.30 3.12 -4.61
N ASP A 10 2.86 3.44 -5.81
CA ASP A 10 3.28 4.65 -6.52
C ASP A 10 2.65 5.92 -5.94
N SER A 11 1.51 5.81 -5.23
CA SER A 11 0.87 6.95 -4.56
C SER A 11 1.69 7.55 -3.42
N ASN A 12 2.65 6.80 -2.86
CA ASN A 12 3.48 7.25 -1.75
C ASN A 12 4.96 6.89 -1.95
N PRO A 13 5.87 7.88 -2.02
CA PRO A 13 7.29 7.62 -2.24
C PRO A 13 7.92 6.75 -1.15
N ASN A 14 7.39 6.77 0.08
CA ASN A 14 7.88 5.90 1.16
C ASN A 14 7.51 4.44 0.93
N TYR A 15 6.35 4.13 0.35
CA TYR A 15 5.97 2.76 -0.01
C TYR A 15 6.89 2.24 -1.10
N LYS A 16 7.10 3.04 -2.15
CA LYS A 16 8.04 2.69 -3.22
C LYS A 16 9.47 2.49 -2.72
N ARG A 17 9.96 3.39 -1.86
CA ARG A 17 11.29 3.25 -1.24
C ARG A 17 11.39 1.98 -0.40
N TYR A 18 10.38 1.71 0.44
CA TYR A 18 10.33 0.52 1.28
C TYR A 18 10.36 -0.76 0.45
N LEU A 19 9.53 -0.82 -0.59
CA LEU A 19 9.40 -1.99 -1.45
C LEU A 19 10.73 -2.30 -2.17
N ARG A 20 11.47 -1.27 -2.61
CA ARG A 20 12.79 -1.44 -3.23
C ARG A 20 13.83 -1.99 -2.26
N SER A 21 13.81 -1.54 -1.00
CA SER A 21 14.74 -2.01 0.04
C SER A 21 14.35 -3.36 0.66
N ASN A 22 13.08 -3.76 0.56
CA ASN A 22 12.55 -4.99 1.16
C ASN A 22 11.91 -5.86 0.07
N SER A 23 12.76 -6.42 -0.80
CA SER A 23 12.33 -7.06 -2.04
C SER A 23 11.44 -8.31 -1.86
N TYR A 24 11.42 -8.92 -0.68
CA TYR A 24 10.50 -10.02 -0.36
C TYR A 24 9.03 -9.61 -0.53
N TRP A 25 8.70 -8.33 -0.30
CA TRP A 25 7.36 -7.80 -0.50
C TRP A 25 6.90 -7.85 -1.97
N TYR A 26 7.82 -7.79 -2.96
CA TYR A 26 7.43 -8.04 -4.35
C TYR A 26 6.90 -9.46 -4.50
N LYS A 27 7.57 -10.47 -3.92
CA LYS A 27 7.12 -11.87 -3.98
C LYS A 27 5.80 -12.06 -3.23
N THR A 28 5.69 -11.50 -2.03
CA THR A 28 4.48 -11.61 -1.20
C THR A 28 3.27 -10.98 -1.88
N LEU A 29 3.37 -9.75 -2.37
CA LEU A 29 2.27 -9.05 -3.02
C LEU A 29 1.93 -9.60 -4.42
N ASN A 30 2.91 -10.24 -5.09
CA ASN A 30 2.65 -10.98 -6.32
C ASN A 30 1.87 -12.28 -6.08
N ARG A 31 2.10 -12.94 -4.95
CA ARG A 31 1.47 -14.23 -4.61
C ARG A 31 0.13 -14.04 -3.90
N ASN A 32 0.06 -13.09 -2.98
CA ASN A 32 -1.14 -12.75 -2.23
C ASN A 32 -1.33 -11.23 -2.18
N PRO A 33 -2.14 -10.67 -3.10
CA PRO A 33 -2.48 -9.25 -3.13
C PRO A 33 -3.10 -8.72 -1.82
N GLN A 34 -3.79 -9.56 -1.03
CA GLN A 34 -4.45 -9.15 0.21
C GLN A 34 -3.45 -8.76 1.33
N MET A 35 -2.16 -9.07 1.15
CA MET A 35 -1.12 -8.70 2.12
C MET A 35 -0.72 -7.22 2.04
N VAL A 36 -1.34 -6.42 1.19
CA VAL A 36 -1.02 -4.98 1.02
C VAL A 36 -1.18 -4.18 2.32
N ASP A 37 -2.15 -4.53 3.17
CA ASP A 37 -2.34 -3.86 4.47
C ASP A 37 -1.19 -4.15 5.43
N SER A 38 -0.69 -5.38 5.41
CA SER A 38 0.48 -5.79 6.20
C SER A 38 1.74 -5.07 5.72
N PHE A 39 1.91 -4.92 4.41
CA PHE A 39 2.98 -4.11 3.83
C PHE A 39 2.91 -2.66 4.30
N ILE A 40 1.74 -2.03 4.21
CA ILE A 40 1.54 -0.63 4.63
C ILE A 40 1.84 -0.47 6.12
N LYS A 41 1.39 -1.41 6.95
CA LYS A 41 1.66 -1.42 8.40
C LYS A 41 3.15 -1.47 8.67
N GLU A 42 3.87 -2.39 8.03
CA GLU A 42 5.32 -2.55 8.22
C GLU A 42 6.10 -1.30 7.77
N VAL A 43 5.71 -0.70 6.63
CA VAL A 43 6.32 0.55 6.18
C VAL A 43 6.13 1.66 7.21
N LYS A 44 4.93 1.78 7.77
CA LYS A 44 4.60 2.79 8.79
C LYS A 44 5.37 2.56 10.09
N GLU A 45 5.55 1.31 10.51
CA GLU A 45 6.38 0.96 11.68
C GLU A 45 7.84 1.35 11.46
N LYS A 46 8.42 0.99 10.30
CA LYS A 46 9.82 1.30 9.96
C LYS A 46 10.11 2.79 9.89
N TYR A 47 9.22 3.58 9.30
CA TYR A 47 9.38 5.03 9.21
C TYR A 47 8.84 5.80 10.42
N LYS A 48 8.45 5.11 11.51
CA LYS A 48 7.85 5.70 12.72
C LYS A 48 6.65 6.62 12.41
N LEU A 49 5.90 6.34 11.35
CA LEU A 49 4.73 7.11 10.92
C LEU A 49 3.46 6.79 11.75
N ARG A 50 3.61 6.22 12.96
CA ARG A 50 2.51 5.86 13.87
C ARG A 50 1.94 7.11 14.54
N THR A 51 1.31 7.99 13.79
CA THR A 51 0.20 8.80 14.32
C THR A 51 -1.05 7.96 14.19
N GLN A 52 -1.56 7.41 15.29
CA GLN A 52 -2.74 6.53 15.34
C GLN A 52 -3.93 7.11 14.54
N ASP A 53 -4.09 8.43 14.51
CA ASP A 53 -5.17 9.12 13.78
C ASP A 53 -5.09 9.06 12.24
N LYS A 54 -3.90 8.85 11.65
CA LYS A 54 -3.75 8.84 10.18
C LYS A 54 -4.03 7.47 9.53
N ILE A 55 -4.25 6.42 10.33
CA ILE A 55 -4.43 5.06 9.82
C ILE A 55 -5.78 4.92 9.13
N ASN A 56 -6.86 5.41 9.74
CA ASN A 56 -8.21 5.33 9.19
C ASN A 56 -8.31 6.06 7.83
N ASN A 57 -7.74 7.27 7.75
CA ASN A 57 -7.78 8.08 6.53
C ASN A 57 -7.11 7.46 5.29
N ILE A 58 -6.20 6.49 5.45
CA ILE A 58 -5.53 5.83 4.31
C ILE A 58 -6.34 4.66 3.79
N MET A 59 -6.99 3.87 4.66
CA MET A 59 -7.95 2.86 4.21
C MET A 59 -9.05 3.54 3.40
N ASP A 60 -9.59 4.64 3.91
CA ASP A 60 -10.62 5.42 3.20
C ASP A 60 -10.12 5.93 1.85
N LYS A 61 -8.86 6.38 1.76
CA LYS A 61 -8.24 6.80 0.50
C LYS A 61 -8.00 5.64 -0.47
N ILE A 62 -7.59 4.47 0.02
CA ILE A 62 -7.39 3.27 -0.80
C ILE A 62 -8.73 2.77 -1.32
N ASP A 63 -9.76 2.74 -0.48
CA ASP A 63 -11.13 2.41 -0.88
C ASP A 63 -11.66 3.40 -1.91
N MET A 64 -11.41 4.69 -1.72
CA MET A 64 -11.80 5.73 -2.67
C MET A 64 -11.09 5.55 -4.03
N LEU A 65 -9.77 5.32 -4.04
CA LEU A 65 -9.01 5.02 -5.27
C LEU A 65 -9.50 3.73 -5.94
N SER A 66 -9.82 2.70 -5.16
CA SER A 66 -10.37 1.43 -5.65
C SER A 66 -11.74 1.61 -6.31
N LYS A 67 -12.59 2.46 -5.71
CA LYS A 67 -13.89 2.85 -6.27
C LYS A 67 -13.73 3.62 -7.59
N PHE A 68 -12.81 4.59 -7.66
CA PHE A 68 -12.54 5.32 -8.91
C PHE A 68 -12.06 4.41 -10.05
N ILE A 69 -11.14 3.48 -9.76
CA ILE A 69 -10.66 2.52 -10.77
C ILE A 69 -11.81 1.61 -11.24
N ASN A 70 -12.69 1.18 -10.34
CA ASN A 70 -13.84 0.35 -10.72
C ASN A 70 -14.86 1.13 -11.56
N VAL A 71 -15.01 2.45 -11.38
CA VAL A 71 -15.91 3.30 -12.18
C VAL A 71 -15.34 3.56 -13.58
N LEU A 72 -14.02 3.61 -13.73
CA LEU A 72 -13.33 3.82 -15.01
C LEU A 72 -13.11 2.51 -15.80
N ARG A 73 -13.59 1.37 -15.29
CA ARG A 73 -13.38 0.05 -15.88
C ARG A 73 -14.60 -0.45 -16.62
#